data_AF-A0AAV5I671-F1
#
_entry.id   AF-A0AAV5I671-F1
#
_cell.length_a   1.000
_cell.length_b   1.000
_cell.length_c   1.000
_cell.angle_alpha   90.00
_cell.angle_beta   90.00
_cell.angle_gamma   90.00
#
_symmetry.space_group_name_H-M   'P 1'
#
loop_
_entity.id
_entity.type
_entity.pdbx_description
1 polymer ?
#
loop_
_entity_poly.entity_id
_entity_poly.type
_entity_poly.pdbx_seq_one_letter_code
_entity_poly.pdbx_strand_id
1 'polypeptide(L)'
;MLTPKEYIGSLMELAQERRGEFKEMKYITENRASIIYDLPLAEMVGDFFDQLKSRSKGYASMEYTFVGYKESELIKLDIQINGDRVEPLSTIVHKDKVILMGEEQISEKKLLSKLSTQLSGS
;
A
#
# COMPACT_ATOMS: atom_id res chain seq x y z
N MET A 1 15.74 1.44 -5.76
CA MET A 1 15.25 0.91 -7.06
C MET A 1 16.36 1.06 -8.10
N LEU A 2 16.57 0.07 -8.96
CA LEU A 2 17.51 0.13 -10.09
C LEU A 2 16.74 -0.11 -11.39
N THR A 3 16.91 0.76 -12.40
CA THR A 3 16.12 0.70 -13.63
C THR A 3 16.86 1.29 -14.83
N PRO A 4 16.55 0.86 -16.08
CA PRO A 4 16.96 1.59 -17.28
C PRO A 4 16.38 3.02 -17.35
N LYS A 5 17.08 3.93 -18.04
CA LYS A 5 16.69 5.35 -18.15
C LYS A 5 15.27 5.57 -18.67
N GLU A 6 14.84 4.75 -19.62
CA GLU A 6 13.53 4.86 -20.27
C GLU A 6 12.34 4.66 -19.30
N TYR A 7 12.55 3.99 -18.16
CA TYR A 7 11.49 3.70 -17.18
C TYR A 7 11.53 4.60 -15.94
N ILE A 8 12.50 5.51 -15.82
CA ILE A 8 12.68 6.35 -14.62
C ILE A 8 11.40 7.11 -14.29
N GLY A 9 10.82 7.81 -15.26
CA GLY A 9 9.62 8.62 -15.04
C GLY A 9 8.44 7.80 -14.49
N SER A 10 8.18 6.64 -15.10
CA SER A 10 7.07 5.77 -14.69
C SER A 10 7.24 5.20 -13.27
N LEU A 11 8.48 4.91 -12.87
CA LEU A 11 8.76 4.45 -11.49
C LEU A 11 8.72 5.59 -10.48
N MET A 12 9.12 6.81 -10.87
CA MET A 12 9.00 7.99 -10.02
C MET A 12 7.53 8.33 -9.76
N GLU A 13 6.67 8.27 -10.79
CA GLU A 13 5.23 8.41 -10.63
C GLU A 13 4.66 7.35 -9.68
N LEU A 14 5.01 6.08 -9.87
CA LEU A 14 4.57 4.99 -8.99
C LEU A 14 4.97 5.25 -7.52
N ALA A 15 6.19 5.71 -7.28
CA ALA A 15 6.64 6.03 -5.92
C ALA A 15 5.89 7.23 -5.33
N GLN A 16 5.63 8.27 -6.13
CA GLN A 16 4.90 9.46 -5.69
C GLN A 16 3.42 9.18 -5.42
N GLU A 17 2.74 8.39 -6.25
CA GLU A 17 1.37 7.90 -6.04
C GLU A 17 1.24 7.20 -4.68
N ARG A 18 2.32 6.57 -4.22
CA ARG A 18 2.42 5.82 -2.96
C ARG A 18 2.97 6.66 -1.81
N ARG A 19 2.89 7.99 -1.93
CA ARG A 19 3.37 8.95 -0.92
C ARG A 19 4.87 8.81 -0.64
N GLY A 20 5.63 8.38 -1.65
CA GLY A 20 7.07 8.25 -1.59
C GLY A 20 7.75 9.61 -1.60
N GLU A 21 8.69 9.78 -0.68
CA GLU A 21 9.55 10.96 -0.62
C GLU A 21 10.84 10.68 -1.38
N PHE A 22 11.11 11.44 -2.44
CA PHE A 22 12.33 11.29 -3.22
C PHE A 22 13.56 11.65 -2.37
N LYS A 23 14.58 10.79 -2.39
CA LYS A 23 15.84 11.04 -1.67
C LYS A 23 17.00 11.30 -2.60
N GLU A 24 17.22 10.40 -3.55
CA GLU A 24 18.40 10.47 -4.41
C GLU A 24 18.17 9.73 -5.73
N MET A 25 18.81 10.22 -6.78
CA MET A 25 18.99 9.49 -8.03
C MET A 25 20.46 9.54 -8.45
N LYS A 26 21.01 8.39 -8.82
CA LYS A 26 22.38 8.24 -9.34
C LYS A 26 22.37 7.48 -10.64
N TYR A 27 23.03 8.00 -11.67
CA TYR A 27 23.31 7.23 -12.88
C TYR A 27 24.46 6.27 -12.61
N ILE A 28 24.17 4.96 -12.69
CA ILE A 28 25.16 3.90 -12.47
C ILE A 28 25.95 3.66 -13.76
N THR A 29 25.26 3.78 -14.89
CA THR A 29 25.85 3.75 -16.24
C THR A 29 25.10 4.75 -17.12
N GLU A 30 25.52 4.92 -18.37
CA GLU A 30 24.80 5.77 -19.33
C GLU A 30 23.33 5.38 -19.50
N ASN A 31 22.99 4.11 -19.32
CA ASN A 31 21.64 3.58 -19.57
C ASN A 31 20.89 3.13 -18.30
N ARG A 32 21.51 3.15 -17.12
CA ARG A 32 20.89 2.71 -15.86
C ARG A 32 21.00 3.74 -14.75
N ALA A 33 19.95 3.85 -13.96
CA ALA A 33 19.90 4.70 -12.77
C ALA A 33 19.46 3.92 -11.54
N SER A 34 20.07 4.27 -10.41
CA SER A 34 19.57 3.95 -9.07
C SER A 34 18.74 5.12 -8.57
N ILE A 35 17.58 4.82 -7.98
CA ILE A 35 16.63 5.77 -7.44
C ILE A 35 16.26 5.33 -6.03
N ILE A 36 16.37 6.25 -5.07
CA ILE A 36 16.09 6.02 -3.66
C ILE A 36 14.88 6.87 -3.26
N TYR A 37 13.91 6.21 -2.64
CA TYR A 37 12.70 6.80 -2.08
C TYR A 37 12.49 6.26 -0.67
N ASP A 38 12.02 7.14 0.22
CA ASP A 38 11.41 6.71 1.46
C ASP A 38 9.92 6.49 1.20
N LEU A 39 9.42 5.30 1.50
CA LEU A 39 8.03 4.91 1.28
C LEU A 39 7.42 4.40 2.59
N PRO A 40 6.17 4.78 2.93
CA PRO A 40 5.47 4.16 4.05
C PRO A 40 5.29 2.66 3.79
N LEU A 41 5.62 1.82 4.78
CA LEU A 41 5.53 0.36 4.63
C LEU A 41 4.12 -0.10 4.21
N ALA A 42 3.07 0.53 4.73
CA ALA A 42 1.68 0.23 4.40
C ALA A 42 1.35 0.40 2.90
N GLU A 43 2.06 1.26 2.17
CA GLU A 43 1.87 1.47 0.72
C GLU A 43 2.67 0.46 -0.12
N MET A 44 3.63 -0.24 0.49
CA MET A 44 4.50 -1.22 -0.17
C MET A 44 3.94 -2.65 -0.14
N VAL A 45 3.16 -3.01 0.89
CA VAL A 45 2.72 -4.40 1.17
C VAL A 45 1.71 -4.95 0.13
N GLY A 46 1.13 -4.09 -0.71
CA GLY A 46 0.21 -4.49 -1.77
C GLY A 46 0.89 -4.79 -3.11
N ASP A 47 0.38 -4.17 -4.17
CA ASP A 47 0.78 -4.42 -5.56
C ASP A 47 2.02 -3.64 -6.00
N PHE A 48 2.76 -2.99 -5.09
CA PHE A 48 3.88 -2.12 -5.45
C PHE A 48 4.95 -2.85 -6.29
N PHE A 49 5.31 -4.07 -5.89
CA PHE A 49 6.30 -4.86 -6.60
C PHE A 49 5.80 -5.25 -8.01
N ASP A 50 4.55 -5.67 -8.11
CA ASP A 50 3.94 -6.07 -9.37
C ASP A 50 3.81 -4.88 -10.33
N GLN A 51 3.42 -3.71 -9.81
CA GLN A 51 3.37 -2.46 -10.56
C GLN A 51 4.75 -2.02 -11.04
N LEU A 52 5.77 -2.12 -10.18
CA LEU A 52 7.15 -1.81 -10.55
C LEU A 52 7.63 -2.73 -11.69
N LYS A 53 7.34 -4.03 -11.61
CA LYS A 53 7.66 -4.98 -12.68
C LYS A 53 6.89 -4.68 -13.96
N SER A 54 5.58 -4.46 -13.87
CA SER A 54 4.72 -4.15 -15.01
C SER A 54 5.18 -2.88 -15.76
N ARG A 55 5.34 -1.76 -15.03
CA ARG A 55 5.75 -0.46 -15.58
C ARG A 55 7.16 -0.44 -16.16
N SER A 56 8.02 -1.37 -15.72
CA SER A 56 9.38 -1.52 -16.23
C SER A 56 9.56 -2.68 -17.21
N LYS A 57 8.48 -3.36 -17.64
CA LYS A 57 8.55 -4.60 -18.43
C LYS A 57 9.47 -5.67 -17.81
N GLY A 58 9.58 -5.69 -16.49
CA GLY A 58 10.42 -6.58 -15.71
C GLY A 58 11.88 -6.13 -15.53
N TYR A 59 12.31 -5.04 -16.18
CA TYR A 59 13.71 -4.58 -16.17
C TYR A 59 14.13 -3.84 -14.91
N ALA A 60 13.19 -3.42 -14.05
CA ALA A 60 13.51 -2.78 -12.79
C ALA A 60 13.63 -3.80 -11.64
N SER A 61 14.51 -3.49 -10.70
CA SER A 61 14.61 -4.18 -9.41
C SER A 61 14.50 -3.20 -8.26
N MET A 62 14.14 -3.72 -7.08
CA MET A 62 14.12 -2.94 -5.86
C MET A 62 14.72 -3.74 -4.72
N GLU A 63 15.33 -3.01 -3.80
CA GLU A 63 15.72 -3.45 -2.48
C GLU A 63 15.14 -2.41 -1.52
N TYR A 64 14.74 -2.85 -0.33
CA TYR A 64 14.23 -1.98 0.71
C TYR A 64 14.96 -2.26 2.02
N THR A 65 15.07 -1.24 2.86
CA THR A 65 15.60 -1.34 4.21
C THR A 65 14.69 -0.54 5.12
N PHE A 66 14.44 -1.05 6.32
CA PHE A 66 13.68 -0.31 7.31
C PHE A 66 14.50 0.89 7.81
N VAL A 67 14.02 2.11 7.53
CA VAL A 67 14.72 3.36 7.86
C VAL A 67 14.26 4.01 9.17
N GLY A 68 13.26 3.43 9.84
CA GLY A 68 12.75 3.90 11.13
C GLY A 68 11.26 4.24 11.11
N TYR A 69 10.74 4.62 12.27
CA TYR A 69 9.38 5.10 12.42
C TYR A 69 9.33 6.60 12.14
N LYS A 70 8.33 7.05 11.38
CA LYS A 70 8.04 8.47 11.14
C LYS A 70 6.66 8.77 11.73
N GLU A 71 6.52 9.90 12.43
CA GLU A 71 5.21 10.33 12.93
C GLU A 71 4.23 10.48 11.77
N SER A 72 3.03 9.94 11.95
CA SER A 72 1.97 9.90 10.95
C SER A 72 0.63 10.03 11.68
N GLU A 73 -0.34 10.77 11.11
CA GLU A 73 -1.68 10.92 11.71
C GLU A 73 -2.46 9.60 11.57
N LEU A 74 -2.27 8.72 12.56
CA LEU A 74 -2.94 7.43 12.66
C LEU A 74 -4.26 7.58 13.42
N ILE A 75 -5.35 7.12 12.81
CA ILE A 75 -6.67 7.05 13.44
C ILE A 75 -6.97 5.57 13.71
N LYS A 76 -7.41 5.26 14.92
CA LYS A 76 -7.93 3.93 15.26
C LYS A 76 -9.35 3.82 14.70
N LEU A 77 -9.58 2.85 13.81
CA LEU A 77 -10.90 2.52 13.30
C LEU A 77 -11.48 1.37 14.11
N ASP A 78 -12.52 1.64 14.90
CA ASP A 78 -13.26 0.66 15.69
C ASP A 78 -14.53 0.23 14.93
N ILE A 79 -14.67 -1.07 14.67
CA ILE A 79 -15.87 -1.66 14.06
C ILE A 79 -16.82 -2.14 15.17
N GLN A 80 -18.08 -1.74 15.07
CA GLN A 80 -19.16 -2.19 15.95
C GLN A 80 -20.12 -3.10 15.19
N ILE A 81 -20.50 -4.23 15.80
CA ILE A 81 -21.51 -5.15 15.28
C ILE A 81 -22.62 -5.23 16.33
N ASN A 82 -23.85 -4.87 15.97
CA ASN A 82 -25.00 -4.84 16.89
C ASN A 82 -24.80 -4.02 18.18
N GLY A 83 -23.98 -2.97 18.13
CA GLY A 83 -23.70 -2.10 19.27
C GLY A 83 -22.52 -2.55 20.14
N ASP A 84 -22.01 -3.77 19.93
CA ASP A 84 -20.84 -4.27 20.63
C ASP A 84 -19.56 -4.00 19.83
N ARG A 85 -18.54 -3.48 20.52
CA ARG A 85 -17.20 -3.29 19.97
C ARG A 85 -16.51 -4.64 19.85
N VAL A 86 -15.90 -4.91 18.70
CA VAL A 86 -15.18 -6.16 18.45
C VAL A 86 -13.68 -5.86 18.36
N GLU A 87 -12.95 -6.02 19.47
CA GLU A 87 -11.53 -5.66 19.59
C GLU A 87 -10.57 -6.32 18.58
N PRO A 88 -10.75 -7.60 18.15
CA PRO A 88 -9.90 -8.20 17.11
C PRO A 88 -10.00 -7.53 15.73
N LEU A 89 -10.97 -6.63 15.54
CA LEU A 89 -11.26 -5.98 14.26
C LEU A 89 -10.84 -4.50 14.23
N SER A 90 -10.22 -4.00 15.30
CA SER A 90 -9.70 -2.63 15.30
C SER A 90 -8.43 -2.55 14.46
N THR A 91 -8.45 -1.68 13.44
CA THR A 91 -7.30 -1.46 12.55
C THR A 91 -6.81 -0.03 12.73
N ILE A 92 -5.48 0.12 12.82
CA ILE A 92 -4.84 1.43 12.81
C ILE A 92 -4.66 1.84 11.35
N VAL A 93 -5.35 2.91 10.95
CA VAL A 93 -5.36 3.40 9.57
C VAL A 93 -4.87 4.83 9.51
N HIS A 94 -4.19 5.18 8.43
CA HIS A 94 -3.86 6.57 8.13
C HIS A 94 -5.15 7.36 7.91
N LYS A 95 -5.24 8.57 8.48
CA LYS A 95 -6.42 9.45 8.39
C LYS A 95 -7.03 9.57 6.98
N ASP A 96 -6.17 9.75 5.97
CA ASP A 96 -6.59 9.90 4.58
C ASP A 96 -7.24 8.64 3.96
N LYS A 97 -7.01 7.46 4.56
CA LYS A 97 -7.55 6.17 4.09
C LYS A 97 -8.70 5.65 4.95
N VAL A 98 -9.08 6.36 6.02
CA VAL A 98 -10.11 5.93 6.96
C VAL A 98 -11.45 5.65 6.28
N ILE A 99 -11.86 6.52 5.34
CA ILE A 99 -13.15 6.38 4.65
C ILE A 99 -13.14 5.17 3.72
N LEU A 100 -12.14 5.07 2.85
CA LEU A 100 -12.03 3.97 1.87
C LEU A 100 -11.89 2.60 2.55
N MET A 101 -11.02 2.47 3.57
CA MET A 101 -10.87 1.21 4.30
C MET A 101 -12.08 0.90 5.19
N GLY A 102 -12.79 1.91 5.68
CA GLY A 102 -14.06 1.72 6.37
C GLY A 102 -15.12 1.12 5.45
N GLU A 103 -15.26 1.65 4.24
CA GLU A 103 -16.21 1.16 3.24
C GLU A 103 -15.89 -0.27 2.76
N GLU A 104 -14.61 -0.59 2.54
CA GLU A 104 -14.16 -1.92 2.14
C GLU A 104 -14.47 -2.97 3.22
N GLN A 105 -14.12 -2.69 4.49
CA GLN A 105 -14.35 -3.61 5.60
C GLN A 105 -15.85 -3.82 5.89
N ILE A 106 -16.69 -2.79 5.72
CA ILE A 106 -18.15 -2.92 5.84
C ILE A 106 -18.70 -3.77 4.69
N SER A 107 -18.21 -3.56 3.46
CA SER A 107 -18.70 -4.23 2.27
C SER A 107 -18.40 -5.74 2.27
N GLU A 108 -17.15 -6.12 2.60
CA GLU A 108 -16.74 -7.52 2.73
C GLU A 108 -17.61 -8.25 3.78
N LYS A 109 -17.84 -7.63 4.94
CA LYS A 109 -18.62 -8.24 6.03
C LYS A 109 -20.11 -8.33 5.73
N LYS A 110 -20.68 -7.38 5.00
CA LYS A 110 -22.07 -7.48 4.49
C LYS A 110 -22.24 -8.66 3.54
N LEU A 111 -21.17 -9.05 2.84
CA LEU A 111 -21.13 -10.25 2.00
C LEU A 111 -21.08 -11.53 2.85
N LEU A 112 -20.21 -11.56 3.86
CA LEU A 112 -20.08 -12.70 4.78
C LEU A 112 -21.34 -12.96 5.62
N SER A 113 -22.03 -11.90 6.07
CA SER A 113 -23.31 -12.05 6.80
C SER A 113 -24.43 -12.58 5.92
N LYS A 114 -24.44 -12.24 4.63
CA LYS A 114 -25.40 -12.79 3.66
C LYS A 114 -25.11 -14.26 3.35
N LEU A 115 -23.84 -14.65 3.24
CA LEU A 115 -23.42 -16.04 3.01
C LEU A 115 -23.75 -16.95 4.21
N SER A 116 -23.51 -16.51 5.45
CA SER A 116 -23.85 -17.30 6.65
C SER A 116 -25.36 -17.48 6.85
N THR A 117 -26.16 -16.49 6.46
CA THR A 117 -27.63 -16.57 6.52
C THR A 117 -28.19 -17.56 5.50
N GLN A 118 -27.54 -17.75 4.34
CA GLN A 118 -27.95 -18.73 3.34
C GLN A 118 -27.52 -20.17 3.66
N LEU A 119 -26.43 -20.37 4.41
CA LEU A 119 -25.95 -21.71 4.81
C LEU A 119 -26.68 -22.31 6.02
N SER A 120 -27.54 -21.53 6.68
CA SER A 120 -28.33 -21.97 7.84
C SER A 120 -29.75 -22.43 7.47
N GLY A 121 -30.11 -22.37 6.18
CA GLY A 121 -31.40 -22.82 5.64
C GLY A 121 -31.19 -23.97 4.66
N SER A 122 -30.90 -25.17 5.17
CA SER A 122 -31.00 -26.45 4.44
C SER A 122 -31.42 -27.54 5.40
#